data_AF-A0A8S4SFA2-F1
#
_entry.id   AF-A0A8S4SFA2-F1
#
_cell.length_a   1.000
_cell.length_b   1.000
_cell.length_c   1.000
_cell.angle_alpha   90.00
_cell.angle_beta   90.00
_cell.angle_gamma   90.00
#
_symmetry.space_group_name_H-M   'P 1'
#
loop_
_entity.id
_entity.type
_entity.pdbx_description
1 polymer ?
#
loop_
_entity_poly.entity_id
_entity_poly.type
_entity_poly.pdbx_seq_one_letter_code
_entity_poly.pdbx_strand_id
1 'polypeptide(L)'
;MVKYVRSIRGKRLLSVNGFTFYAKVVSGPKTRWSCSTHHYKGCHAVVHTIDDEVVKLINDHNHCLEMKYVTSRRGKQLLSVNDYTFCAHSLSGHKTRWICSTHNTKGCHAVAHTVGDEVVKLKNNHNH
;
A
#
# COMPACT_ATOMS: atom_id res chain seq x y z
N MET A 1 12.47 -4.22 3.74
CA MET A 1 13.85 -3.74 3.48
C MET A 1 13.81 -2.23 3.32
N VAL A 2 14.67 -1.51 4.05
CA VAL A 2 14.82 -0.05 3.96
C VAL A 2 16.02 0.25 3.07
N LYS A 3 15.86 1.17 2.11
CA LYS A 3 16.98 1.59 1.24
C LYS A 3 16.79 3.01 0.75
N TYR A 4 17.89 3.70 0.51
CA TYR A 4 17.87 4.98 -0.19
C TYR A 4 17.95 4.75 -1.70
N VAL A 5 17.05 5.40 -2.44
CA VAL A 5 17.00 5.34 -3.91
C VAL A 5 16.97 6.75 -4.48
N ARG A 6 17.16 6.86 -5.81
CA ARG A 6 17.02 8.13 -6.52
C ARG A 6 15.78 8.10 -7.40
N SER A 7 15.03 9.20 -7.39
CA SER A 7 14.01 9.43 -8.42
C SER A 7 14.67 9.61 -9.79
N ILE A 8 13.87 9.51 -10.86
CA ILE A 8 14.32 9.81 -12.23
C ILE A 8 14.89 11.24 -12.38
N ARG A 9 14.51 12.16 -11.49
CA ARG A 9 15.00 13.55 -11.45
C ARG A 9 16.15 13.75 -10.46
N GLY A 10 16.78 12.67 -10.01
CA GLY A 10 17.95 12.70 -9.11
C GLY A 10 17.65 12.95 -7.62
N LYS A 11 16.41 13.28 -7.23
CA LYS A 11 16.05 13.48 -5.81
C LYS A 11 16.22 12.20 -5.00
N ARG A 12 16.82 12.31 -3.80
CA ARG A 12 16.92 11.23 -2.81
C ARG A 12 15.52 10.86 -2.31
N LEU A 13 15.22 9.57 -2.32
CA LEU A 13 13.99 8.99 -1.79
C LEU A 13 14.35 7.91 -0.77
N LEU A 14 13.47 7.68 0.18
CA LEU A 14 13.51 6.55 1.08
C LEU A 14 12.55 5.48 0.54
N SER A 15 13.02 4.26 0.36
CA SER A 15 12.19 3.11 -0.02
C SER A 15 12.02 2.18 1.18
N VAL A 16 10.77 1.94 1.57
CA VAL A 16 10.40 1.08 2.69
C VAL A 16 9.27 0.16 2.22
N ASN A 17 9.49 -1.15 2.30
CA ASN A 17 8.49 -2.18 1.95
C ASN A 17 7.87 -1.97 0.56
N GLY A 18 8.71 -1.63 -0.43
CA GLY A 18 8.30 -1.41 -1.82
C GLY A 18 7.72 -0.01 -2.09
N PHE A 19 7.29 0.73 -1.06
CA PHE A 19 6.83 2.11 -1.20
C PHE A 19 8.01 3.07 -1.21
N THR A 20 7.85 4.20 -1.90
CA THR A 20 8.81 5.30 -1.89
C THR A 20 8.26 6.49 -1.13
N PHE A 21 9.17 7.22 -0.49
CA PHE A 21 8.88 8.40 0.31
C PHE A 21 9.88 9.51 -0.07
N TYR A 22 9.39 10.74 -0.15
CA TYR A 22 10.23 11.93 -0.38
C TYR A 22 10.46 12.67 0.93
N ALA A 23 11.62 13.30 1.07
CA ALA A 23 11.90 14.17 2.21
C ALA A 23 10.96 15.39 2.17
N LYS A 24 10.07 15.51 3.16
CA LYS A 24 9.11 16.61 3.26
C LYS A 24 9.63 17.72 4.17
N VAL A 25 10.27 17.36 5.29
CA VAL A 25 10.88 18.29 6.24
C VAL A 25 12.20 17.71 6.72
N VAL A 26 13.26 18.51 6.73
CA VAL A 26 14.59 18.17 7.25
C VAL A 26 14.93 19.16 8.37
N SER A 27 15.37 18.66 9.52
CA SER A 27 15.75 19.48 10.68
C SER A 27 16.92 18.81 11.41
N GLY A 28 18.14 19.32 11.17
CA GLY A 28 19.36 18.69 11.65
C GLY A 28 19.47 17.23 11.18
N PRO A 29 19.71 16.26 12.07
CA PRO A 29 19.80 14.84 11.71
C PRO A 29 18.43 14.22 11.42
N LYS A 30 17.33 14.90 11.78
CA LYS A 30 15.97 14.36 11.67
C LYS A 30 15.35 14.69 10.33
N THR A 31 14.80 13.69 9.65
CA THR A 31 14.01 13.89 8.43
C THR A 31 12.62 13.26 8.54
N ARG A 32 11.59 14.01 8.17
CA ARG A 32 10.23 13.50 7.94
C ARG A 32 10.04 13.23 6.46
N TRP A 33 9.74 11.97 6.13
CA TRP A 33 9.47 11.50 4.78
C TRP A 33 7.98 11.26 4.59
N SER A 34 7.39 11.79 3.53
CA SER A 34 6.00 11.53 3.16
C SER A 34 5.95 10.60 1.96
N CYS A 35 4.93 9.74 1.88
CA CYS A 35 4.77 8.86 0.74
C CYS A 35 4.79 9.66 -0.57
N SER A 36 5.48 9.15 -1.61
CA SER A 36 5.56 9.81 -2.92
C SER A 36 4.21 10.08 -3.57
N THR A 37 3.15 9.38 -3.14
CA THR A 37 1.79 9.57 -3.63
C THR A 37 0.97 10.59 -2.84
N HIS A 38 1.53 11.14 -1.75
CA HIS A 38 0.84 12.02 -0.81
C HIS A 38 0.06 13.15 -1.49
N HIS A 39 0.66 13.82 -2.48
CA HIS A 39 0.05 14.98 -3.13
C HIS A 39 -1.13 14.64 -4.04
N TYR A 40 -1.11 13.48 -4.74
CA TYR A 40 -2.13 13.16 -5.74
C TYR A 40 -3.08 12.03 -5.33
N LYS A 41 -2.73 11.23 -4.31
CA LYS A 41 -3.62 10.22 -3.69
C LYS A 41 -4.00 10.55 -2.24
N GLY A 42 -3.53 11.67 -1.69
CA GLY A 42 -3.80 12.02 -0.29
C GLY A 42 -3.24 11.02 0.73
N CYS A 43 -2.20 10.26 0.36
CA CYS A 43 -1.66 9.19 1.20
C CYS A 43 -1.09 9.72 2.52
N HIS A 44 -1.41 9.05 3.63
CA HIS A 44 -1.03 9.45 4.99
C HIS A 44 0.23 8.73 5.52
N ALA A 45 0.82 7.82 4.75
CA ALA A 45 2.02 7.11 5.16
C ALA A 45 3.22 8.07 5.31
N VAL A 46 3.94 7.91 6.42
CA VAL A 46 5.04 8.78 6.84
C VAL A 46 6.15 7.95 7.49
N VAL A 47 7.40 8.31 7.22
CA VAL A 47 8.58 7.77 7.91
C VAL A 47 9.34 8.90 8.59
N HIS A 48 9.93 8.65 9.75
CA HIS A 48 10.91 9.54 10.37
C HIS A 48 12.26 8.83 10.47
N THR A 49 13.31 9.54 10.09
CA THR A 49 14.70 9.08 10.28
C THR A 49 15.48 10.05 11.17
N ILE A 50 16.50 9.55 11.84
CA ILE A 50 17.57 10.31 12.51
C ILE A 50 18.89 9.73 12.01
N ASP A 51 19.78 10.55 11.48
CA ASP A 51 21.07 10.10 10.91
C ASP A 51 20.91 8.93 9.93
N ASP A 52 19.91 9.06 9.06
CA ASP A 52 19.52 8.05 8.07
C ASP A 52 18.96 6.71 8.60
N GLU A 53 18.83 6.56 9.93
CA GLU A 53 18.21 5.40 10.57
C GLU A 53 16.71 5.62 10.79
N VAL A 54 15.87 4.62 10.49
CA VAL A 54 14.41 4.71 10.66
C VAL A 54 14.04 4.59 12.13
N VAL A 55 13.51 5.67 12.71
CA VAL A 55 13.06 5.71 14.11
C VAL A 55 11.55 5.61 14.26
N LYS A 56 10.78 5.88 13.19
CA LYS A 56 9.32 5.72 13.20
C LYS A 56 8.78 5.46 11.79
N LEU A 57 7.93 4.44 11.65
CA LEU A 57 7.21 4.13 10.43
C LEU A 57 5.70 4.13 10.68
N ILE A 58 4.97 4.99 9.99
CA ILE A 58 3.51 4.98 9.90
C ILE A 58 3.16 4.46 8.49
N ASN A 59 2.89 3.17 8.39
CA ASN A 59 2.68 2.47 7.12
C ASN A 59 1.20 2.45 6.66
N ASP A 60 0.49 3.57 6.84
CA ASP A 60 -0.92 3.69 6.48
C ASP A 60 -1.08 4.21 5.04
N HIS A 61 -1.00 3.27 4.10
CA HIS A 61 -1.17 3.55 2.67
C HIS A 61 -2.63 3.36 2.24
N ASN A 62 -3.17 4.36 1.53
CA ASN A 62 -4.48 4.30 0.89
C ASN A 62 -4.41 3.87 -0.59
N HIS A 63 -3.26 3.33 -1.02
CA HIS A 63 -2.99 2.93 -2.39
C HIS A 63 -2.09 1.69 -2.43
N CYS A 64 -2.06 1.01 -3.58
CA CYS A 64 -1.21 -0.16 -3.83
C CYS A 64 -0.01 0.17 -4.72
N LEU A 65 0.99 -0.72 -4.72
CA LEU A 65 2.13 -0.69 -5.65
C LEU A 65 1.79 -1.45 -6.91
N GLU A 66 1.22 -2.65 -6.73
CA GLU A 66 0.79 -3.51 -7.82
C GLU A 66 -0.63 -3.98 -7.57
N MET A 67 -1.41 -3.99 -8.64
CA MET A 67 -2.74 -4.58 -8.68
C MET A 67 -2.87 -5.39 -9.96
N LYS A 68 -3.37 -6.61 -9.82
CA LYS A 68 -3.64 -7.50 -10.94
C LYS A 68 -4.77 -8.45 -10.59
N TYR A 69 -5.55 -8.82 -11.58
CA TYR A 69 -6.47 -9.94 -11.45
C TYR A 69 -5.71 -11.24 -11.68
N VAL A 70 -5.89 -12.20 -10.78
CA VAL A 70 -5.28 -13.53 -10.87
C VAL A 70 -6.35 -14.60 -10.74
N THR A 71 -6.10 -15.78 -11.30
CA THR A 71 -7.01 -16.92 -11.18
C THR A 71 -6.56 -17.82 -10.04
N SER A 72 -7.46 -18.13 -9.11
CA SER A 72 -7.20 -19.11 -8.06
C SER A 72 -7.06 -20.52 -8.63
N ARG A 73 -6.48 -21.44 -7.86
CA ARG A 73 -6.38 -22.87 -8.22
C ARG A 73 -7.72 -23.53 -8.58
N ARG A 74 -8.84 -22.98 -8.09
CA ARG A 74 -10.21 -23.48 -8.35
C ARG A 74 -10.94 -22.66 -9.42
N GLY A 75 -10.23 -21.86 -10.20
CA GLY A 75 -10.81 -21.08 -11.32
C GLY A 75 -11.49 -19.77 -10.93
N LYS A 76 -11.61 -19.43 -9.64
CA LYS A 76 -12.20 -18.14 -9.23
C LYS A 76 -11.22 -16.99 -9.46
N GLN A 77 -11.70 -15.87 -10.01
CA GLN A 77 -10.94 -14.63 -10.10
C GLN A 77 -10.69 -14.04 -8.70
N LEU A 78 -9.46 -13.61 -8.46
CA LEU A 78 -9.01 -12.93 -7.26
C LEU A 78 -8.42 -11.58 -7.64
N LEU A 79 -8.53 -10.64 -6.71
CA LEU A 79 -7.80 -9.38 -6.77
C LEU A 79 -6.48 -9.56 -6.02
N SER A 80 -5.35 -9.47 -6.73
CA SER A 80 -4.02 -9.42 -6.11
C SER A 80 -3.66 -7.96 -5.88
N VAL A 81 -3.33 -7.60 -4.65
CA VAL A 81 -2.85 -6.27 -4.26
C VAL A 81 -1.54 -6.43 -3.50
N ASN A 82 -0.45 -5.95 -4.09
CA ASN A 82 0.91 -6.27 -3.65
C ASN A 82 1.06 -7.81 -3.53
N ASP A 83 1.50 -8.31 -2.38
CA ASP A 83 1.71 -9.74 -2.09
C ASP A 83 0.47 -10.46 -1.53
N TYR A 84 -0.67 -9.77 -1.42
CA TYR A 84 -1.89 -10.32 -0.84
C TYR A 84 -2.96 -10.55 -1.90
N THR A 85 -3.75 -11.61 -1.72
CA THR A 85 -4.91 -11.88 -2.57
C THR A 85 -6.20 -11.62 -1.81
N PHE A 86 -7.21 -11.21 -2.56
CA PHE A 86 -8.54 -10.90 -2.07
C PHE A 86 -9.58 -11.65 -2.91
N CYS A 87 -10.57 -12.21 -2.25
CA CYS A 87 -11.73 -12.85 -2.86
C CYS A 87 -12.85 -11.83 -3.02
N ALA A 88 -13.57 -11.89 -4.15
CA ALA A 88 -14.81 -11.14 -4.31
C ALA A 88 -15.82 -11.58 -3.25
N HIS A 89 -16.35 -10.64 -2.49
CA HIS A 89 -17.32 -10.87 -1.41
C HIS A 89 -18.73 -10.46 -1.82
N SER A 90 -18.88 -9.31 -2.48
CA SER A 90 -20.17 -8.81 -2.92
C SER A 90 -20.01 -7.85 -4.08
N LEU A 91 -20.96 -7.89 -5.02
CA LEU A 91 -21.05 -7.01 -6.18
C LEU A 91 -22.30 -6.14 -6.05
N SER A 92 -22.17 -4.85 -6.37
CA SER A 92 -23.27 -3.89 -6.43
C SER A 92 -23.07 -2.95 -7.61
N GLY A 93 -23.80 -3.20 -8.71
CA GLY A 93 -23.55 -2.52 -9.98
C GLY A 93 -22.11 -2.77 -10.44
N HIS A 94 -21.35 -1.71 -10.68
CA HIS A 94 -19.94 -1.80 -11.09
C HIS A 94 -18.97 -1.88 -9.90
N LYS A 95 -19.48 -1.81 -8.67
CA LYS A 95 -18.66 -1.80 -7.46
C LYS A 95 -18.52 -3.21 -6.89
N THR A 96 -17.28 -3.66 -6.71
CA THR A 96 -16.98 -4.95 -6.07
C THR A 96 -16.29 -4.73 -4.73
N ARG A 97 -16.79 -5.38 -3.67
CA ARG A 97 -16.11 -5.50 -2.38
C ARG A 97 -15.28 -6.78 -2.38
N TRP A 98 -14.00 -6.64 -2.08
CA TRP A 98 -13.04 -7.71 -1.99
C TRP A 98 -12.55 -7.85 -0.55
N ILE A 99 -12.54 -9.06 0.00
CA ILE A 99 -12.00 -9.36 1.33
C ILE A 99 -10.74 -10.19 1.19
N CYS A 100 -9.80 -10.07 2.12
CA CYS A 100 -8.60 -10.88 2.09
C CYS A 100 -8.93 -12.37 1.95
N SER A 101 -8.17 -13.10 1.12
CA SER A 101 -8.39 -14.54 0.89
C SER A 101 -8.30 -15.38 2.17
N THR A 102 -7.62 -14.87 3.21
CA THR A 102 -7.52 -15.50 4.53
C THR A 102 -8.59 -15.04 5.50
N HIS A 103 -9.55 -14.19 5.09
CA HIS A 103 -10.61 -13.66 5.97
C HIS A 103 -11.33 -14.77 6.74
N ASN A 104 -11.74 -15.84 6.04
CA ASN A 104 -12.50 -16.92 6.67
C ASN A 104 -11.63 -17.89 7.48
N THR A 105 -10.32 -17.97 7.21
CA THR A 105 -9.42 -18.92 7.86
C THR A 105 -8.58 -18.32 8.98
N LYS A 106 -8.27 -17.02 8.91
CA LYS A 106 -7.43 -16.28 9.85
C LYS A 106 -8.12 -15.03 10.44
N GLY A 107 -9.37 -14.75 10.08
CA GLY A 107 -10.09 -13.56 10.57
C GLY A 107 -9.50 -12.23 10.07
N CYS A 108 -8.90 -12.23 8.88
CA CYS A 108 -8.26 -11.03 8.32
C CYS A 108 -9.26 -9.94 7.95
N HIS A 109 -9.05 -8.72 8.44
CA HIS A 109 -9.93 -7.58 8.18
C HIS A 109 -9.50 -6.67 7.03
N ALA A 110 -8.52 -7.07 6.22
CA ALA A 110 -8.12 -6.33 5.04
C ALA A 110 -9.22 -6.40 3.96
N VAL A 111 -9.56 -5.25 3.37
CA VAL A 111 -10.67 -5.09 2.41
C VAL A 111 -10.27 -4.12 1.31
N ALA A 112 -10.62 -4.44 0.07
CA ALA A 112 -10.54 -3.53 -1.07
C ALA A 112 -11.92 -3.31 -1.70
N HIS A 113 -12.12 -2.17 -2.34
CA HIS A 113 -13.27 -1.90 -3.18
C HIS A 113 -12.78 -1.44 -4.55
N THR A 114 -13.32 -2.05 -5.59
CA THR A 114 -13.12 -1.61 -6.96
C THR A 114 -14.40 -1.03 -7.55
N VAL A 115 -14.29 -0.14 -8.52
CA VAL A 115 -15.36 0.26 -9.44
C VAL A 115 -14.85 0.01 -10.85
N GLY A 116 -15.46 -0.95 -11.56
CA GLY A 116 -14.83 -1.52 -12.75
C GLY A 116 -13.47 -2.13 -12.39
N ASP A 117 -12.42 -1.69 -13.09
CA ASP A 117 -11.03 -2.14 -12.89
C ASP A 117 -10.22 -1.26 -11.93
N GLU A 118 -10.79 -0.18 -11.40
CA GLU A 118 -10.07 0.75 -10.53
C GLU A 118 -10.34 0.49 -9.05
N VAL A 119 -9.30 0.49 -8.22
CA VAL A 119 -9.43 0.43 -6.75
C VAL A 119 -9.79 1.82 -6.23
N VAL A 120 -11.00 1.95 -5.68
CA VAL A 120 -11.50 3.21 -5.10
C VAL A 120 -11.29 3.31 -3.60
N LYS A 121 -11.08 2.17 -2.91
CA LYS A 121 -10.77 2.13 -1.48
C LYS A 121 -9.97 0.89 -1.14
N LEU A 122 -8.87 1.06 -0.43
CA LEU A 122 -8.02 -0.04 0.02
C LEU A 122 -7.69 0.11 1.50
N LYS A 123 -8.08 -0.88 2.31
CA LYS A 123 -7.64 -1.08 3.68
C LYS A 123 -6.71 -2.30 3.70
N ASN A 124 -5.42 -2.06 3.50
CA ASN A 124 -4.41 -3.12 3.32
C ASN A 124 -3.66 -3.49 4.61
N ASN A 125 -4.31 -3.38 5.77
CA ASN A 125 -3.71 -3.79 7.03
C ASN A 125 -4.07 -5.25 7.32
N HIS A 126 -3.08 -6.13 7.24
CA HIS A 126 -3.22 -7.58 7.46
C HIS A 126 -2.77 -7.93 8.88
N ASN A 127 -3.53 -8.78 9.57
CA ASN A 127 -3.27 -9.21 10.94
C ASN A 127 -2.68 -10.64 11.00
N HIS A 128 -1.97 -11.09 9.96
CA HIS A 128 -1.56 -12.49 9.79
C HIS A 128 -0.27 -12.73 9.03
#